data_AF-A0A535LZ26-F1
#
_entry.id   AF-A0A535LZ26-F1
#
_cell.length_a   1.000
_cell.length_b   1.000
_cell.length_c   1.000
_cell.angle_alpha   90.00
_cell.angle_beta   90.00
_cell.angle_gamma   90.00
#
_symmetry.space_group_name_H-M   'P 1'
#
loop_
_entity.id
_entity.type
_entity.pdbx_description
1 polymer ?
#
loop_
_entity_poly.entity_id
_entity_poly.type
_entity_poly.pdbx_seq_one_letter_code
_entity_poly.pdbx_strand_id
1 'polypeptide(L)' 'MPDGAFTLQSKVRDVLTGLGDRGKELLLKHGYDVGDGFVDVLSQYQTLQHAAETERLRGLDSLLEELNSSP' A
#
# COMPACT_ATOMS: atom_id res chain seq x y z
N MET A 1 -15.52 -8.12 7.21
CA MET A 1 -14.61 -8.58 6.14
C MET A 1 -14.61 -7.49 5.09
N PRO A 2 -13.48 -6.85 4.75
CA PRO A 2 -13.47 -5.99 3.57
C PRO A 2 -13.48 -6.89 2.33
N ASP A 3 -14.68 -7.26 1.89
CA ASP A 3 -14.96 -7.80 0.55
C ASP A 3 -14.81 -6.66 -0.46
N GLY A 4 -13.57 -6.31 -0.78
CA GLY A 4 -13.27 -5.28 -1.76
C GLY A 4 -11.81 -5.39 -2.14
N ALA A 5 -11.56 -5.94 -3.32
CA ALA A 5 -10.25 -5.99 -3.93
C ALA A 5 -9.48 -4.65 -3.74
N PHE A 6 -8.20 -4.71 -3.40
CA PHE A 6 -7.36 -3.52 -3.35
C PHE A 6 -7.27 -2.93 -4.76
N THR A 7 -7.48 -1.63 -4.88
CA THR A 7 -7.43 -0.90 -6.15
C THR A 7 -6.42 0.24 -6.08
N LEU A 8 -6.13 0.86 -7.24
CA LEU A 8 -5.32 2.07 -7.37
C LEU A 8 -5.76 3.20 -6.40
N GLN A 9 -7.07 3.26 -6.12
CA GLN A 9 -7.69 4.26 -5.25
C GLN A 9 -7.72 3.85 -3.78
N SER A 10 -7.36 2.61 -3.46
CA SER A 10 -7.20 2.17 -2.08
C SER A 10 -6.09 3.00 -1.44
N LYS A 11 -6.34 3.40 -0.19
CA LYS A 11 -5.37 4.15 0.60
C LYS A 11 -4.32 3.19 1.14
N VAL A 12 -3.10 3.69 1.31
CA VAL A 12 -2.03 2.93 1.96
C VAL A 12 -2.47 2.47 3.35
N ARG A 13 -3.16 3.33 4.11
CA ARG A 13 -3.75 2.96 5.41
C ARG A 13 -4.70 1.77 5.32
N ASP A 14 -5.48 1.65 4.25
CA ASP A 14 -6.46 0.57 4.08
C ASP A 14 -5.75 -0.77 3.92
N VAL A 15 -4.67 -0.80 3.14
CA VAL A 15 -3.75 -1.94 3.02
C VAL A 15 -3.16 -2.32 4.37
N LEU A 16 -2.65 -1.36 5.14
CA LEU A 16 -2.11 -1.61 6.48
C LEU A 16 -3.18 -2.08 7.47
N THR A 17 -4.40 -1.55 7.39
CA THR A 17 -5.49 -1.91 8.31
C THR A 17 -6.07 -3.28 7.97
N GLY A 18 -6.14 -3.63 6.68
CA GLY A 18 -6.66 -4.89 6.20
C GLY A 18 -5.67 -6.06 6.34
N LEU A 19 -4.40 -5.83 6.03
CA LEU A 19 -3.35 -6.86 5.99
C LEU A 19 -2.33 -6.76 7.13
N GLY A 20 -2.33 -5.68 7.91
CA GLY A 20 -1.38 -5.48 9.01
C GLY A 20 0.07 -5.46 8.56
N ASP A 21 0.91 -6.20 9.28
CA ASP A 21 2.34 -6.36 9.02
C ASP A 21 2.64 -6.85 7.59
N ARG A 22 1.77 -7.70 7.04
CA ARG A 22 1.95 -8.24 5.68
C ARG A 22 1.81 -7.17 4.60
N GLY A 23 0.88 -6.24 4.79
CA GLY A 23 0.74 -5.09 3.89
C GLY A 23 1.98 -4.20 3.91
N LYS A 24 2.57 -4.01 5.10
CA LYS A 24 3.83 -3.27 5.29
C LYS A 24 5.01 -3.95 4.59
N GLU A 25 5.14 -5.28 4.72
CA GLU A 25 6.20 -6.04 4.02
C GLU A 25 6.08 -5.95 2.49
N LEU A 26 4.87 -6.04 1.95
CA LEU A 26 4.62 -5.89 0.52
C LEU A 26 4.99 -4.47 0.05
N LEU A 27 4.53 -3.44 0.75
CA LEU A 27 4.88 -2.06 0.42
C LEU A 27 6.42 -1.86 0.42
N LEU A 28 7.09 -2.38 1.44
CA LEU A 28 8.56 -2.31 1.56
C LEU A 28 9.27 -3.04 0.41
N LYS A 29 8.80 -4.23 0.04
CA LYS A 29 9.32 -5.00 -1.11
C LYS A 29 9.22 -4.23 -2.43
N HIS A 30 8.20 -3.38 -2.55
CA HIS A 30 7.95 -2.50 -3.69
C HIS A 30 8.66 -1.13 -3.57
N GLY A 31 9.52 -0.95 -2.57
CA GLY A 31 10.31 0.26 -2.34
C GLY A 31 9.58 1.36 -1.58
N TYR A 32 8.36 1.10 -1.13
CA TYR A 32 7.55 2.03 -0.36
C TYR A 32 7.74 1.77 1.14
N ASP A 33 8.63 2.56 1.76
CA ASP A 33 8.86 2.50 3.20
C ASP A 33 7.76 3.27 3.94
N VAL A 34 6.98 2.54 4.74
CA VAL A 34 5.89 3.08 5.57
C VAL A 34 6.41 3.45 6.96
N GLY A 35 7.63 3.98 7.04
CA GLY A 35 8.44 4.10 8.25
C GLY A 35 7.70 4.63 9.49
N ASP A 36 8.25 4.36 10.67
CA ASP A 36 7.65 4.68 11.98
C ASP A 36 7.66 6.20 12.33
N GLY A 37 7.65 7.10 11.34
CA GLY A 37 7.92 8.53 11.49
C GLY A 37 6.76 9.47 11.09
N PHE A 38 6.82 10.73 11.54
CA PHE A 38 5.76 11.75 11.31
C PHE A 38 5.48 12.09 9.84
N VAL A 39 6.46 11.89 8.94
CA VAL A 39 6.30 12.05 7.47
C VAL A 39 5.38 10.97 6.87
N ASP A 40 5.18 9.88 7.61
CA ASP A 40 4.41 8.71 7.19
C ASP A 40 2.91 8.89 7.38
N VAL A 41 2.48 9.67 8.38
CA VAL A 41 1.06 9.85 8.70
C VAL A 41 0.27 10.44 7.52
N LEU A 42 0.83 11.41 6.81
CA LEU A 42 0.19 11.98 5.60
C LEU A 42 0.25 10.99 4.42
N SER A 43 1.35 10.24 4.33
CA SER A 43 1.58 9.22 3.30
C SER A 43 0.66 7.99 3.46
N GLN A 44 0.01 7.83 4.62
CA GLN A 44 -1.01 6.80 4.83
C GLN A 44 -2.39 7.19 4.27
N TYR A 45 -2.67 8.49 4.12
CA TYR A 45 -3.95 8.98 3.58
C TYR A 45 -3.96 9.09 2.05
N GLN A 46 -2.80 9.05 1.39
CA GLN A 46 -2.70 9.00 -0.07
C GLN A 46 -3.10 7.62 -0.62
N THR A 47 -3.50 7.61 -1.88
CA THR A 47 -3.83 6.40 -2.62
C THR A 47 -2.57 5.71 -3.13
N LEU A 48 -2.67 4.41 -3.42
CA LEU A 48 -1.57 3.64 -4.01
C LEU A 48 -1.12 4.21 -5.36
N GLN A 49 -2.05 4.72 -6.16
CA GLN A 49 -1.73 5.43 -7.40
C GLN A 49 -0.81 6.63 -7.16
N HIS A 50 -1.16 7.47 -6.19
CA HIS A 50 -0.40 8.68 -5.88
C HIS A 50 1.00 8.35 -5.33
N ALA A 51 1.14 7.23 -4.62
CA ALA A 51 2.43 6.70 -4.18
C ALA A 51 3.31 6.30 -5.37
N ALA A 52 2.71 5.73 -6.42
CA ALA A 52 3.42 5.36 -7.64
C ALA A 52 3.78 6.59 -8.48
N GLU A 53 2.88 7.56 -8.60
CA GLU A 53 3.11 8.82 -9.32
C GLU A 53 4.23 9.67 -8.69
N THR A 54 4.41 9.56 -7.38
CA THR A 54 5.51 10.24 -6.65
C THR A 54 6.83 9.48 -6.69
N GLU A 55 6.93 8.44 -7.52
CA GLU A 55 8.08 7.52 -7.66
C GLU A 55 8.51 6.81 -6.36
N ARG A 56 7.71 6.92 -5.30
CA ARG A 56 7.95 6.25 -4.01
C ARG A 56 7.54 4.80 -4.01
N LEU A 57 6.63 4.41 -4.90
CA LEU A 57 6.13 3.03 -5.02
C LEU A 57 6.43 2.51 -6.42
N ARG A 58 7.17 1.40 -6.50
CA ARG A 58 7.51 0.76 -7.77
C ARG A 58 6.66 -0.48 -8.00
N GLY A 59 6.24 -0.66 -9.25
CA GLY A 59 5.44 -1.83 -9.63
C GLY A 59 4.09 -1.86 -8.92
N LEU A 60 3.32 -0.77 -9.03
CA LEU A 60 1.96 -0.67 -8.48
C LEU A 60 1.06 -1.82 -8.93
N ASP A 61 1.14 -2.19 -10.20
CA ASP A 61 0.36 -3.30 -10.77
C ASP A 61 0.66 -4.62 -10.05
N SER A 62 1.95 -4.97 -9.94
CA SER A 62 2.40 -6.17 -9.23
C SER A 62 2.07 -6.14 -7.74
N LEU A 63 2.12 -4.96 -7.11
CA LEU A 63 1.68 -4.82 -5.72
C LEU A 63 0.19 -5.14 -5.59
N LEU A 64 -0.66 -4.61 -6.48
CA LEU A 64 -2.08 -4.89 -6.47
C LEU A 64 -2.37 -6.38 -6.73
N GLU A 65 -1.63 -7.01 -7.63
CA GLU A 65 -1.72 -8.46 -7.82
C GLU A 65 -1.37 -9.22 -6.54
N GLU A 66 -0.26 -8.92 -5.87
CA GLU A 66 0.14 -9.61 -4.63
C GLU A 66 -0.86 -9.35 -3.47
N LEU A 67 -1.40 -8.13 -3.39
CA LEU A 67 -2.41 -7.72 -2.42
C LEU A 67 -3.74 -8.45 -2.62
N ASN A 68 -4.15 -8.66 -3.88
CA ASN A 68 -5.40 -9.34 -4.22
C ASN A 68 -5.27 -10.86 -4.38
N SER A 69 -4.05 -11.36 -4.57
CA SER A 69 -3.76 -12.79 -4.71
C SER A 69 -3.56 -13.48 -3.36
N SER A 70 -3.47 -12.73 -2.25
CA SER A 70 -3.39 -13.30 -0.91
C SER A 70 -4.81 -13.50 -0.33
N PRO A 71 -5.27 -14.75 -0.11
CA PRO A 71 -6.58 -15.07 0.45
C PRO A 71 -6.68 -14.79 1.96
#